data_AF-A0A350UYK2-F1
#
_entry.id   AF-A0A350UYK2-F1
#
_cell.length_a   1.000
_cell.length_b   1.000
_cell.length_c   1.000
_cell.angle_alpha   90.00
_cell.angle_beta   90.00
_cell.angle_gamma   90.00
#
_symmetry.space_group_name_H-M   'P 1'
#
loop_
_entity.id
_entity.type
_entity.pdbx_description
1 polymer ?
#
loop_
_entity_poly.entity_id
_entity_poly.type
_entity_poly.pdbx_seq_one_letter_code
_entity_poly.pdbx_strand_id
1 'polypeptide(L)'
;MKRLLKITFILLFTIILLLGFAVPVNMSNGTWYQQFFPNLNGRVISDITFIDSLNGFAVTRLSSTNDTNYILKSTNSGDNWSIVYRQYTYSIAPFNKVKFLNKDTGFVGGNNLLKTTNAGLNWIALPLPAGSYSEDFYALNEDTLWFADHIPFDGGLFRSTNKGINWERQYDAGPAPNPDHVYMYNARIGFMTRSSNLLYKTTNSGVNWFTIPG
;
A
#
# COMPACT_ATOMS: atom_id res chain seq x y z
N MET A 1 38.29 42.68 8.16
CA MET A 1 38.76 41.28 8.09
C MET A 1 37.92 40.29 8.90
N LYS A 2 37.77 40.43 10.24
CA LYS A 2 37.05 39.44 11.09
C LYS A 2 35.58 39.19 10.72
N ARG A 3 34.85 40.21 10.26
CA ARG A 3 33.43 40.10 9.87
C ARG A 3 33.24 39.36 8.54
N LEU A 4 34.12 39.59 7.56
CA LEU A 4 34.12 38.84 6.30
C LEU A 4 34.41 37.37 6.54
N LEU A 5 35.42 37.06 7.37
CA LEU A 5 35.82 35.69 7.69
C LEU A 5 34.70 34.88 8.39
N LYS A 6 33.93 35.53 9.27
CA LYS A 6 32.76 34.90 9.90
C LYS A 6 31.64 34.60 8.89
N ILE A 7 31.39 35.51 7.95
CA ILE A 7 30.34 35.34 6.93
C ILE A 7 30.72 34.20 5.98
N THR A 8 31.97 34.15 5.50
CA THR A 8 32.43 33.04 4.67
C THR A 8 32.43 31.72 5.40
N PHE A 9 32.78 31.68 6.69
CA PHE A 9 32.73 30.44 7.48
C PHE A 9 31.30 29.94 7.67
N ILE A 10 30.34 30.83 7.94
CA ILE A 10 28.92 30.47 8.09
C ILE A 10 28.35 29.98 6.75
N LEU A 11 28.64 30.66 5.64
CA LEU A 11 28.24 30.22 4.30
C LEU A 11 28.86 28.87 3.92
N LEU A 12 30.13 28.65 4.23
CA LEU A 12 30.79 27.38 3.96
C LEU A 12 30.17 26.25 4.80
N PHE A 13 29.88 26.52 6.07
CA PHE A 13 29.25 25.55 6.97
C PHE A 13 27.81 25.22 6.55
N THR A 14 27.01 26.21 6.13
CA THR A 14 25.65 25.96 5.62
C THR A 14 25.66 25.24 4.27
N ILE A 15 26.62 25.53 3.38
CA ILE A 15 26.80 24.79 2.12
C ILE A 15 27.21 23.34 2.39
N ILE A 16 28.12 23.08 3.34
CA ILE A 16 28.49 21.72 3.74
C ILE A 16 27.31 20.99 4.38
N LEU A 17 26.49 21.68 5.19
CA LEU A 17 25.26 21.10 5.74
C LEU A 17 24.27 20.76 4.61
N LEU A 18 24.08 21.67 3.66
CA LEU A 18 23.21 21.46 2.50
C LEU A 18 23.71 20.32 1.62
N LEU A 19 25.02 20.22 1.34
CA LEU A 19 25.61 19.14 0.55
C LEU A 19 25.61 17.80 1.30
N GLY A 20 25.78 17.81 2.62
CA GLY A 20 25.76 16.62 3.47
C GLY A 20 24.37 16.00 3.62
N PHE A 21 23.30 16.77 3.36
CA PHE A 21 21.91 16.29 3.34
C PHE A 21 21.29 16.24 1.93
N ALA A 22 21.88 16.87 0.91
CA ALA A 22 21.30 16.97 -0.44
C ALA A 22 21.98 16.10 -1.50
N VAL A 23 23.06 15.39 -1.19
CA VAL A 23 23.64 14.42 -2.11
C VAL A 23 23.47 13.02 -1.50
N PRO A 24 22.48 12.24 -1.95
CA PRO A 24 22.56 10.80 -1.79
C PRO A 24 23.86 10.41 -2.48
N VAL A 25 24.85 9.96 -1.72
CA VAL A 25 26.04 9.37 -2.32
C VAL A 25 25.54 8.08 -2.94
N ASN A 26 25.13 8.14 -4.20
CA ASN A 26 24.99 6.98 -5.07
C ASN A 26 26.39 6.39 -5.18
N MET A 27 26.78 5.59 -4.20
CA MET A 27 28.01 4.82 -4.27
C MET A 27 27.80 3.88 -5.46
N SER A 28 28.60 4.08 -6.51
CA SER A 28 28.55 3.38 -7.79
C SER A 28 28.72 1.85 -7.69
N ASN A 29 28.83 1.31 -6.48
CA ASN A 29 29.20 -0.06 -6.19
C ASN A 29 28.01 -0.94 -5.75
N GLY A 30 26.76 -0.49 -5.90
CA GLY A 30 25.59 -1.35 -5.70
C GLY A 30 25.35 -1.79 -4.26
N THR A 31 25.78 -1.01 -3.27
CA THR A 31 25.60 -1.30 -1.85
C THR A 31 24.28 -0.75 -1.32
N TRP A 32 23.69 -1.41 -0.33
CA TRP A 32 22.54 -0.88 0.41
C TRP A 32 22.91 0.42 1.12
N TYR A 33 22.07 1.44 0.97
CA TYR A 33 22.13 2.67 1.77
C TYR A 33 20.82 2.85 2.54
N GLN A 34 20.92 3.38 3.75
CA GLN A 34 19.75 3.61 4.59
C GLN A 34 18.98 4.85 4.11
N GLN A 35 17.69 4.68 3.83
CA GLN A 35 16.75 5.77 3.60
C GLN A 35 16.03 6.13 4.91
N PHE A 36 15.66 7.39 5.07
CA PHE A 36 15.00 7.89 6.28
C PHE A 36 13.53 8.20 6.02
N PHE A 37 12.67 7.70 6.91
CA PHE A 37 11.27 8.07 6.99
C PHE A 37 11.09 9.24 7.98
N PRO A 38 10.02 10.04 7.86
CA PRO A 38 9.65 11.01 8.90
C PRO A 38 9.33 10.26 10.20
N ASN A 39 9.21 10.98 11.32
CA ASN A 39 8.77 10.35 12.58
C ASN A 39 7.37 9.73 12.41
N LEU A 40 7.30 8.40 12.42
CA LEU A 40 6.06 7.63 12.28
C LEU A 40 5.43 7.26 13.63
N ASN A 41 5.88 7.87 14.73
CA ASN A 41 5.42 7.58 16.10
C ASN A 41 5.46 6.06 16.39
N GLY A 42 6.59 5.42 16.09
CA GLY A 42 6.82 3.99 16.35
C GLY A 42 6.20 3.01 15.35
N ARG A 43 5.51 3.48 14.31
CA ARG A 43 4.93 2.59 13.29
C ARG A 43 5.97 2.05 12.35
N VAL A 44 5.68 0.86 11.84
CA VAL A 44 6.45 0.20 10.79
C VAL A 44 5.80 0.42 9.43
N ILE A 45 6.61 0.34 8.37
CA ILE A 45 6.13 0.25 7.00
C ILE A 45 5.60 -1.16 6.77
N SER A 46 4.39 -1.28 6.22
CA SER A 46 3.76 -2.56 5.88
C SER A 46 3.93 -2.93 4.42
N ASP A 47 3.90 -1.94 3.52
CA ASP A 47 4.11 -2.14 2.10
C ASP A 47 4.67 -0.88 1.43
N ILE A 48 5.36 -1.06 0.32
CA ILE A 48 5.99 0.00 -0.47
C ILE A 48 5.89 -0.32 -1.97
N THR A 49 5.59 0.69 -2.77
CA THR A 49 5.55 0.58 -4.22
C THR A 49 6.16 1.82 -4.88
N PHE A 50 6.81 1.64 -6.01
CA PHE A 50 7.30 2.72 -6.86
C PHE A 50 6.57 2.69 -8.19
N ILE A 51 6.04 3.85 -8.61
CA ILE A 51 5.30 3.98 -9.87
C ILE A 51 6.26 4.24 -11.04
N ASP A 52 7.38 4.88 -10.75
CA ASP A 52 8.52 5.07 -11.62
C ASP A 52 9.81 5.13 -10.76
N SER A 53 10.95 5.46 -11.36
CA SER A 53 12.24 5.51 -10.65
C SER A 53 12.31 6.57 -9.54
N LEU A 54 11.41 7.57 -9.53
CA LEU A 54 11.42 8.70 -8.61
C LEU A 54 10.26 8.66 -7.62
N ASN A 55 9.07 8.26 -8.08
CA ASN A 55 7.82 8.41 -7.34
C ASN A 55 7.45 7.12 -6.60
N GLY A 56 7.56 7.16 -5.26
CA GLY A 56 7.28 6.05 -4.37
C GLY A 56 6.12 6.32 -3.41
N PHE A 57 5.42 5.27 -3.01
CA PHE A 57 4.39 5.28 -1.98
C PHE A 57 4.65 4.18 -0.96
N ALA A 58 4.46 4.49 0.31
CA ALA A 58 4.58 3.53 1.40
C ALA A 58 3.40 3.68 2.35
N VAL A 59 3.01 2.59 3.00
CA VAL A 59 1.92 2.58 3.97
C VAL A 59 2.39 2.03 5.30
N THR A 60 1.74 2.46 6.38
CA THR A 60 2.08 2.01 7.72
C THR A 60 1.08 1.00 8.28
N ARG A 61 1.61 0.12 9.11
CA ARG A 61 0.82 -0.72 10.00
C ARG A 61 0.86 -0.14 11.40
N LEU A 62 -0.32 0.12 11.95
CA LEU A 62 -0.50 0.41 13.37
C LEU A 62 -0.57 -0.87 14.21
N SER A 63 -0.26 -0.76 15.50
CA SER A 63 -0.20 -1.88 16.43
C SER A 63 -1.14 -1.74 17.64
N SER A 64 -1.92 -0.66 17.72
CA SER A 64 -2.84 -0.38 18.83
C SER A 64 -4.12 0.28 18.37
N THR A 65 -5.15 0.23 19.21
CA THR A 65 -6.38 1.00 19.03
C THR A 65 -6.13 2.50 19.23
N ASN A 66 -7.07 3.34 18.78
CA ASN A 66 -7.02 4.81 18.89
C ASN A 66 -5.75 5.41 18.28
N ASP A 67 -5.42 4.96 17.07
CA ASP A 67 -4.20 5.34 16.39
C ASP A 67 -4.44 5.73 14.93
N THR A 68 -3.40 6.24 14.25
CA THR A 68 -3.52 6.79 12.89
C THR A 68 -2.69 6.03 11.87
N ASN A 69 -3.25 5.49 10.79
CA ASN A 69 -2.44 4.99 9.67
C ASN A 69 -1.94 6.13 8.77
N TYR A 70 -0.81 5.91 8.12
CA TYR A 70 -0.19 6.88 7.21
C TYR A 70 -0.02 6.29 5.81
N ILE A 71 -0.28 7.13 4.80
CA ILE A 71 0.25 6.95 3.46
C ILE A 71 1.36 7.97 3.27
N LEU A 72 2.52 7.50 2.86
CA LEU A 72 3.70 8.31 2.59
C LEU A 72 3.95 8.38 1.08
N LYS A 73 4.55 9.49 0.65
CA LYS A 73 4.99 9.71 -0.73
C LYS A 73 6.43 10.21 -0.78
N SER A 74 7.18 9.68 -1.72
CA SER A 74 8.48 10.17 -2.17
C SER A 74 8.40 10.59 -3.64
N THR A 75 9.20 11.59 -4.02
CA THR A 75 9.36 12.06 -5.41
C THR A 75 10.83 12.10 -5.83
N ASN A 76 11.69 11.44 -5.05
CA ASN A 76 13.14 11.42 -5.19
C ASN A 76 13.71 10.05 -4.83
N SER A 77 13.18 8.99 -5.44
CA SER A 77 13.71 7.61 -5.33
C SER A 77 13.74 7.05 -3.90
N GLY A 78 12.93 7.60 -2.99
CA GLY A 78 12.89 7.22 -1.59
C GLY A 78 13.91 7.93 -0.69
N ASP A 79 14.69 8.89 -1.22
CA ASP A 79 15.65 9.66 -0.41
C ASP A 79 14.94 10.41 0.72
N ASN A 80 13.74 10.92 0.45
CA ASN A 80 12.88 11.56 1.44
C ASN A 80 11.42 11.15 1.27
N TRP A 81 10.69 11.11 2.38
CA TRP A 81 9.28 10.74 2.44
C TRP A 81 8.45 11.77 3.19
N SER A 82 7.24 12.03 2.71
CA SER A 82 6.27 12.92 3.34
C SER A 82 4.96 12.19 3.62
N ILE A 83 4.31 12.46 4.75
CA ILE A 83 2.98 11.90 5.06
C ILE A 83 1.92 12.69 4.28
N VAL A 84 1.31 12.06 3.29
CA VAL A 84 0.29 12.67 2.40
C VAL A 84 -1.14 12.31 2.80
N TYR A 85 -1.33 11.27 3.61
CA TYR A 85 -2.65 10.89 4.11
C TYR A 85 -2.57 10.35 5.54
N ARG A 86 -3.61 10.62 6.33
CA ARG A 86 -3.75 10.20 7.72
C ARG A 86 -5.16 9.65 7.92
N GLN A 87 -5.27 8.45 8.47
CA GLN A 87 -6.55 7.86 8.84
C GLN A 87 -6.53 7.47 10.31
N TYR A 88 -7.23 8.25 11.13
CA TYR A 88 -7.47 7.88 12.53
C TYR A 88 -8.49 6.73 12.59
N THR A 89 -8.27 5.78 13.49
CA THR A 89 -9.15 4.63 13.71
C THR A 89 -9.22 4.28 15.20
N TYR A 90 -10.41 3.87 15.63
CA TYR A 90 -10.66 3.37 16.99
C TYR A 90 -10.31 1.88 17.13
N SER A 91 -10.28 1.14 16.03
CA SER A 91 -9.94 -0.29 15.98
C SER A 91 -8.55 -0.51 15.37
N ILE A 92 -8.00 -1.71 15.59
CA ILE A 92 -6.78 -2.15 14.89
C ILE A 92 -7.13 -2.38 13.42
N ALA A 93 -6.69 -1.46 12.57
CA ALA A 93 -7.14 -1.35 11.19
C ALA A 93 -5.97 -0.96 10.26
N PRO A 94 -4.89 -1.75 10.19
CA PRO A 94 -3.67 -1.36 9.51
C PRO A 94 -3.86 -1.22 7.99
N PHE A 95 -3.07 -0.36 7.36
CA PHE A 95 -2.86 -0.49 5.93
C PHE A 95 -1.90 -1.66 5.68
N ASN A 96 -2.29 -2.56 4.79
CA ASN A 96 -1.54 -3.79 4.54
C ASN A 96 -0.87 -3.80 3.17
N LYS A 97 -1.38 -3.01 2.21
CA LYS A 97 -0.93 -3.07 0.82
C LYS A 97 -1.15 -1.75 0.10
N VAL A 98 -0.24 -1.41 -0.80
CA VAL A 98 -0.34 -0.26 -1.70
C VAL A 98 -0.01 -0.69 -3.14
N LYS A 99 -0.87 -0.33 -4.09
CA LYS A 99 -0.66 -0.66 -5.50
C LYS A 99 -1.10 0.48 -6.40
N PHE A 100 -0.28 0.84 -7.37
CA PHE A 100 -0.64 1.77 -8.43
C PHE A 100 -0.80 1.04 -9.77
N LEU A 101 -1.79 1.48 -10.55
CA LEU A 101 -2.01 1.02 -11.93
C LEU A 101 -1.25 1.87 -12.95
N ASN A 102 -1.04 3.14 -12.60
CA ASN A 102 -0.32 4.15 -13.37
C ASN A 102 0.05 5.32 -12.46
N LYS A 103 0.66 6.38 -13.00
CA LYS A 103 1.11 7.56 -12.24
C LYS A 103 0.01 8.27 -11.44
N ASP A 104 -1.24 8.18 -11.87
CA ASP A 104 -2.35 8.94 -11.28
C ASP A 104 -3.27 8.06 -10.42
N THR A 105 -3.43 6.78 -10.76
CA THR A 105 -4.41 5.88 -10.16
C THR A 105 -3.76 4.82 -9.29
N GLY A 106 -4.14 4.80 -8.00
CA GLY A 106 -3.65 3.83 -7.03
C GLY A 106 -4.65 3.48 -5.95
N PHE A 107 -4.32 2.43 -5.20
CA PHE A 107 -5.17 1.82 -4.20
C PHE A 107 -4.36 1.48 -2.93
N VAL A 108 -4.99 1.60 -1.78
CA VAL A 108 -4.45 1.18 -0.48
C VAL A 108 -5.49 0.32 0.23
N GLY A 109 -5.10 -0.89 0.63
CA GLY A 109 -5.95 -1.85 1.33
C GLY A 109 -5.63 -1.94 2.83
N GLY A 110 -6.56 -2.50 3.58
CA GLY A 110 -6.55 -2.59 5.04
C GLY A 110 -8.00 -2.68 5.54
N ASN A 111 -8.33 -1.95 6.62
CA ASN A 111 -9.72 -1.89 7.09
C ASN A 111 -10.71 -1.32 6.07
N ASN A 112 -10.23 -0.47 5.15
CA ASN A 112 -10.97 0.01 4.00
C ASN A 112 -10.12 -0.22 2.74
N LEU A 113 -10.74 -0.09 1.57
CA LEU A 113 -10.02 0.06 0.32
C LEU A 113 -10.09 1.52 -0.13
N LEU A 114 -8.96 2.21 -0.10
CA LEU A 114 -8.83 3.60 -0.54
C LEU A 114 -8.40 3.64 -2.01
N LYS A 115 -8.87 4.65 -2.74
CA LYS A 115 -8.50 4.93 -4.13
C LYS A 115 -8.04 6.37 -4.29
N THR A 116 -7.01 6.57 -5.11
CA THR A 116 -6.63 7.88 -5.66
C THR A 116 -6.72 7.85 -7.18
N THR A 117 -7.00 9.00 -7.78
CA THR A 117 -6.95 9.24 -9.24
C THR A 117 -6.14 10.48 -9.58
N ASN A 118 -5.41 11.02 -8.59
CA ASN A 118 -4.65 12.26 -8.71
C ASN A 118 -3.26 12.11 -8.06
N ALA A 119 -2.60 10.97 -8.32
CA ALA A 119 -1.24 10.68 -7.89
C ALA A 119 -1.06 10.78 -6.36
N GLY A 120 -2.07 10.33 -5.61
CA GLY A 120 -2.04 10.30 -4.15
C GLY A 120 -2.21 11.65 -3.46
N LEU A 121 -2.63 12.70 -4.18
CA LEU A 121 -2.96 13.99 -3.58
C LEU A 121 -4.22 13.89 -2.71
N ASN A 122 -5.21 13.11 -3.15
CA ASN A 122 -6.40 12.78 -2.38
C ASN A 122 -6.68 11.27 -2.45
N TRP A 123 -7.24 10.74 -1.36
CA TRP A 123 -7.65 9.34 -1.23
C TRP A 123 -9.11 9.27 -0.78
N ILE A 124 -9.91 8.47 -1.48
CA ILE A 124 -11.34 8.28 -1.23
C ILE A 124 -11.57 6.82 -0.88
N ALA A 125 -12.33 6.56 0.19
CA ALA A 125 -12.72 5.20 0.56
C ALA A 125 -13.78 4.66 -0.42
N LEU A 126 -13.57 3.43 -0.88
CA LEU A 126 -14.54 2.70 -1.69
C LEU A 126 -15.61 2.07 -0.77
N PRO A 127 -16.88 2.01 -1.22
CA PRO A 127 -17.97 1.41 -0.44
C PRO A 127 -17.84 -0.11 -0.43
N LEU A 128 -17.18 -0.65 0.59
CA LEU A 128 -17.13 -2.10 0.81
C LEU A 128 -18.50 -2.61 1.33
N PRO A 129 -18.84 -3.89 1.10
CA PRO A 129 -19.98 -4.53 1.76
C PRO A 129 -19.94 -4.34 3.28
N ALA A 130 -21.11 -4.22 3.90
CA ALA A 130 -21.22 -3.93 5.34
C ALA A 130 -20.53 -5.02 6.18
N GLY A 131 -19.67 -4.60 7.10
CA GLY A 131 -18.91 -5.50 7.96
C GLY A 131 -17.64 -6.08 7.33
N SER A 132 -17.41 -5.87 6.03
CA SER A 132 -16.21 -6.35 5.36
C SER A 132 -15.01 -5.42 5.49
N TYR A 133 -13.82 -5.98 5.39
CA TYR A 133 -12.57 -5.25 5.26
C TYR A 133 -11.63 -5.91 4.25
N SER A 134 -10.65 -5.16 3.76
CA SER A 134 -9.72 -5.60 2.70
C SER A 134 -8.41 -6.10 3.31
N GLU A 135 -8.37 -7.37 3.74
CA GLU A 135 -7.15 -8.00 4.26
C GLU A 135 -6.03 -7.97 3.21
N ASP A 136 -6.38 -8.36 1.98
CA ASP A 136 -5.55 -8.25 0.79
C ASP A 136 -6.42 -7.82 -0.40
N PHE A 137 -5.80 -7.21 -1.42
CA PHE A 137 -6.50 -6.84 -2.64
C PHE A 137 -5.65 -7.00 -3.89
N TYR A 138 -6.33 -7.08 -5.02
CA TYR A 138 -5.71 -7.02 -6.34
C TYR A 138 -6.50 -6.09 -7.27
N ALA A 139 -5.83 -5.03 -7.74
CA ALA A 139 -6.33 -4.19 -8.82
C ALA A 139 -5.73 -4.69 -10.15
N LEU A 140 -6.57 -5.14 -11.08
CA LEU A 140 -6.13 -5.53 -12.43
C LEU A 140 -6.09 -4.33 -13.37
N ASN A 141 -7.13 -3.51 -13.29
CA ASN A 141 -7.28 -2.24 -13.99
C ASN A 141 -8.21 -1.35 -13.16
N GLU A 142 -8.57 -0.16 -13.66
CA GLU A 142 -9.36 0.78 -12.88
C GLU A 142 -10.76 0.23 -12.55
N ASP A 143 -11.35 -0.56 -13.45
CA ASP A 143 -12.70 -1.07 -13.30
C ASP A 143 -12.75 -2.37 -12.49
N THR A 144 -11.74 -3.22 -12.64
CA THR A 144 -11.75 -4.60 -12.15
C THR A 144 -10.81 -4.81 -10.97
N LEU A 145 -11.41 -5.07 -9.81
CA LEU A 145 -10.75 -5.16 -8.52
C LEU A 145 -11.22 -6.43 -7.79
N TRP A 146 -10.34 -6.98 -6.95
CA TRP A 146 -10.68 -8.02 -5.98
C TRP A 146 -10.18 -7.62 -4.61
N PHE A 147 -10.90 -8.00 -3.55
CA PHE A 147 -10.36 -8.01 -2.20
C PHE A 147 -10.76 -9.31 -1.48
N ALA A 148 -9.92 -9.71 -0.55
CA ALA A 148 -10.11 -10.87 0.32
C ALA A 148 -10.38 -10.38 1.74
N ASP A 149 -11.33 -11.05 2.39
CA ASP A 149 -11.70 -10.84 3.79
C ASP A 149 -11.78 -12.22 4.45
N HIS A 150 -10.93 -12.47 5.44
CA HIS A 150 -10.80 -13.80 6.03
C HIS A 150 -11.92 -14.16 7.03
N ILE A 151 -12.81 -13.22 7.39
CA ILE A 151 -13.85 -13.43 8.41
C ILE A 151 -14.82 -14.55 8.01
N PRO A 152 -15.03 -15.57 8.87
CA PRO A 152 -16.08 -16.57 8.66
C PRO A 152 -17.48 -15.95 8.60
N PHE A 153 -18.36 -16.55 7.80
CA PHE A 153 -19.75 -16.13 7.54
C PHE A 153 -19.91 -14.79 6.80
N ASP A 154 -19.20 -13.74 7.20
CA ASP A 154 -19.37 -12.38 6.69
C ASP A 154 -18.35 -11.97 5.61
N GLY A 155 -17.12 -12.50 5.68
CA GLY A 155 -16.00 -12.18 4.78
C GLY A 155 -16.10 -12.84 3.40
N GLY A 156 -15.01 -13.11 2.72
CA GLY A 156 -15.01 -13.82 1.43
C GLY A 156 -14.06 -13.22 0.41
N LEU A 157 -14.15 -13.72 -0.81
CA LEU A 157 -13.53 -13.06 -1.96
C LEU A 157 -14.58 -12.22 -2.67
N PHE A 158 -14.33 -10.92 -2.79
CA PHE A 158 -15.21 -9.99 -3.46
C PHE A 158 -14.57 -9.46 -4.73
N ARG A 159 -15.40 -9.19 -5.75
CA ARG A 159 -14.98 -8.63 -7.03
C ARG A 159 -15.82 -7.42 -7.38
N SER A 160 -15.18 -6.39 -7.92
CA SER A 160 -15.84 -5.28 -8.58
C SER A 160 -15.45 -5.24 -10.06
N THR A 161 -16.37 -4.78 -10.91
CA THR A 161 -16.15 -4.50 -12.34
C THR A 161 -16.57 -3.07 -12.70
N ASN A 162 -16.77 -2.21 -11.71
CA ASN A 162 -17.23 -0.83 -11.86
C ASN A 162 -16.48 0.11 -10.92
N LYS A 163 -15.15 -0.02 -10.89
CA LYS A 163 -14.23 0.87 -10.15
C LYS A 163 -14.37 0.81 -8.64
N GLY A 164 -14.90 -0.30 -8.11
CA GLY A 164 -15.15 -0.49 -6.69
C GLY A 164 -16.40 0.21 -6.17
N ILE A 165 -17.34 0.59 -7.05
CA ILE A 165 -18.62 1.18 -6.66
C ILE A 165 -19.56 0.10 -6.11
N ASN A 166 -19.58 -1.08 -6.74
CA ASN A 166 -20.32 -2.25 -6.26
C ASN A 166 -19.42 -3.48 -6.23
N TRP A 167 -19.73 -4.41 -5.34
CA TRP A 167 -18.95 -5.63 -5.08
C TRP A 167 -19.86 -6.86 -5.09
N GLU A 168 -19.40 -7.90 -5.77
CA GLU A 168 -20.04 -9.22 -5.78
C GLU A 168 -19.17 -10.22 -5.01
N ARG A 169 -19.76 -10.94 -4.06
CA ARG A 169 -19.08 -12.03 -3.33
C ARG A 169 -18.95 -13.23 -4.26
N GLN A 170 -17.72 -13.52 -4.69
CA GLN A 170 -17.40 -14.62 -5.60
C GLN A 170 -17.12 -15.93 -4.86
N TYR A 171 -16.69 -15.85 -3.59
CA TYR A 171 -16.37 -17.02 -2.79
C TYR A 171 -16.75 -16.80 -1.33
N ASP A 172 -17.31 -17.86 -0.74
CA ASP A 172 -17.69 -17.95 0.67
C ASP A 172 -17.38 -19.38 1.19
N ALA A 173 -16.55 -19.47 2.21
CA ALA A 173 -16.21 -20.72 2.90
C ALA A 173 -17.21 -21.09 4.03
N GLY A 174 -18.25 -20.27 4.25
CA GLY A 174 -19.23 -20.41 5.31
C GLY A 174 -18.59 -20.32 6.69
N PRO A 175 -18.69 -21.37 7.53
CA PRO A 175 -18.17 -21.36 8.90
C PRO A 175 -16.65 -21.38 8.99
N ALA A 176 -15.97 -21.69 7.89
CA ALA A 176 -14.53 -21.81 7.89
C ALA A 176 -13.86 -20.51 7.43
N PRO A 177 -12.56 -20.29 7.73
CA PRO A 177 -11.89 -19.04 7.37
C PRO A 177 -11.98 -18.79 5.87
N ASN A 178 -12.32 -17.56 5.49
CA ASN A 178 -12.36 -17.15 4.09
C ASN A 178 -10.94 -16.88 3.55
N PRO A 179 -10.77 -16.61 2.24
CA PRO A 179 -9.47 -16.28 1.66
C PRO A 179 -8.82 -15.07 2.35
N ASP A 180 -7.51 -15.13 2.51
CA ASP A 180 -6.68 -14.09 3.13
C ASP A 180 -5.79 -13.35 2.12
N HIS A 181 -5.43 -14.00 1.01
CA HIS A 181 -4.68 -13.38 -0.08
C HIS A 181 -5.31 -13.60 -1.44
N VAL A 182 -5.12 -12.62 -2.33
CA VAL A 182 -5.57 -12.69 -3.72
C VAL A 182 -4.55 -12.11 -4.69
N TYR A 183 -4.32 -12.82 -5.79
CA TYR A 183 -3.48 -12.38 -6.89
C TYR A 183 -4.08 -12.78 -8.23
N MET A 184 -4.24 -11.83 -9.16
CA MET A 184 -4.68 -12.14 -10.52
C MET A 184 -3.52 -12.00 -11.50
N TYR A 185 -3.16 -13.08 -12.19
CA TYR A 185 -2.16 -13.04 -13.25
C TYR A 185 -2.67 -12.25 -14.46
N ASN A 186 -3.94 -12.45 -14.82
CA ASN A 186 -4.63 -11.68 -15.84
C ASN A 186 -6.14 -11.66 -15.57
N ALA A 187 -6.92 -11.15 -16.53
CA ALA A 187 -8.37 -11.04 -16.39
C ALA A 187 -9.09 -12.38 -16.15
N ARG A 188 -8.49 -13.53 -16.49
CA ARG A 188 -9.10 -14.86 -16.38
C ARG A 188 -8.43 -15.74 -15.33
N ILE A 189 -7.11 -15.68 -15.19
CA ILE A 189 -6.31 -16.55 -14.33
C ILE A 189 -5.93 -15.80 -13.06
N GLY A 190 -6.19 -16.43 -11.92
CA GLY A 190 -5.83 -15.90 -10.61
C GLY A 190 -5.67 -16.99 -9.57
N PHE A 191 -5.17 -16.58 -8.42
CA PHE A 191 -4.82 -17.41 -7.28
C PHE A 191 -5.34 -16.74 -6.01
N MET A 192 -5.81 -17.55 -5.08
CA MET A 192 -6.13 -17.10 -3.73
C MET A 192 -5.65 -18.16 -2.75
N THR A 193 -5.22 -17.72 -1.57
CA THR A 193 -4.94 -18.62 -0.45
C THR A 193 -6.07 -18.55 0.55
N ARG A 194 -6.19 -19.62 1.34
CA ARG A 194 -7.12 -19.70 2.44
C ARG A 194 -6.43 -20.41 3.57
N SER A 195 -5.95 -19.67 4.57
CA SER A 195 -5.04 -20.19 5.61
C SER A 195 -3.76 -20.77 5.00
N SER A 196 -2.79 -21.13 5.85
CA SER A 196 -1.40 -21.38 5.44
C SER A 196 -1.18 -22.49 4.39
N ASN A 197 -2.15 -23.37 4.16
CA ASN A 197 -1.95 -24.62 3.41
C ASN A 197 -2.91 -24.84 2.23
N LEU A 198 -3.83 -23.92 1.94
CA LEU A 198 -4.77 -24.10 0.82
C LEU A 198 -4.53 -23.03 -0.24
N LEU A 199 -4.12 -23.48 -1.42
CA LEU A 199 -4.00 -22.67 -2.62
C LEU A 199 -5.15 -23.01 -3.59
N TYR A 200 -5.79 -21.98 -4.12
CA TYR A 200 -6.85 -22.12 -5.11
C TYR A 200 -6.48 -21.39 -6.39
N LYS A 201 -7.03 -21.85 -7.51
CA LYS A 201 -6.89 -21.26 -8.84
C LYS A 201 -8.25 -20.99 -9.47
N THR A 202 -8.35 -19.88 -10.18
CA THR A 202 -9.43 -19.61 -11.14
C THR A 202 -8.88 -19.54 -12.56
N THR A 203 -9.72 -19.88 -13.53
CA THR A 203 -9.47 -19.69 -14.98
C THR A 203 -10.63 -18.96 -15.67
N ASN A 204 -11.58 -18.46 -14.88
CA ASN A 204 -12.80 -17.79 -15.35
C ASN A 204 -13.07 -16.51 -14.55
N SER A 205 -12.03 -15.69 -14.36
CA SER A 205 -12.15 -14.33 -13.79
C SER A 205 -12.63 -14.30 -12.33
N GLY A 206 -12.34 -15.36 -11.59
CA GLY A 206 -12.71 -15.49 -10.19
C GLY A 206 -14.15 -15.92 -9.95
N VAL A 207 -14.89 -16.33 -10.99
CA VAL A 207 -16.26 -16.86 -10.84
C VAL A 207 -16.25 -18.21 -10.14
N ASN A 208 -15.30 -19.09 -10.48
CA ASN A 208 -15.08 -20.37 -9.80
C ASN A 208 -13.62 -20.52 -9.38
N TRP A 209 -13.42 -21.20 -8.25
CA TRP A 209 -12.12 -21.45 -7.65
C TRP A 209 -11.96 -22.92 -7.28
N PHE A 210 -10.83 -23.50 -7.69
CA PHE A 210 -10.52 -24.91 -7.46
C PHE A 210 -9.22 -25.04 -6.70
N THR A 211 -9.17 -25.94 -5.72
CA THR A 211 -7.95 -26.23 -4.96
C THR A 211 -6.85 -26.74 -5.90
N ILE A 212 -5.62 -26.29 -5.68
CA ILE A 212 -4.42 -26.86 -6.27
C ILE A 212 -3.86 -27.84 -5.23
N PRO A 213 -3.81 -29.15 -5.53
CA PRO A 213 -3.15 -30.12 -4.66
C PRO A 213 -1.66 -29.78 -4.49
N GLY A 214 -1.14 -29.99 -3.28
CA GLY A 214 0.29 -29.93 -2.99
C GLY A 214 1.05 -31.15 -3.50
#